data_AF-A0A3G9JPP9-F1
#
_entry.id   AF-A0A3G9JPP9-F1
#
_cell.length_a   1.000
_cell.length_b   1.000
_cell.length_c   1.000
_cell.angle_alpha   90.00
_cell.angle_beta   90.00
_cell.angle_gamma   90.00
#
_symmetry.space_group_name_H-M   'P 1'
#
loop_
_entity.id
_entity.type
_entity.pdbx_description
1 polymer ?
#
loop_
_entity_poly.entity_id
_entity_poly.type
_entity_poly.pdbx_seq_one_letter_code
_entity_poly.pdbx_strand_id
1 'polypeptide(L)'
;MRGPFQPGDIVAHFKRETVTDGSDTYLYRIIGVATHSETREKMMVYQALYGDFGAYVRPYDMFMSEVDHEKYPDIKQKYRFEKLTQDEEDHH
;
A
#
# COMPACT_ATOMS: atom_id res chain seq x y z
N MET A 1 -8.31 -6.79 -18.15
CA MET A 1 -8.95 -6.37 -16.88
C MET A 1 -8.05 -5.37 -16.20
N ARG A 2 -8.56 -4.19 -15.81
CA ARG A 2 -7.81 -3.27 -14.94
C ARG A 2 -7.72 -3.92 -13.55
N GLY A 3 -6.53 -3.86 -12.92
CA GLY A 3 -6.36 -4.32 -11.54
C GLY A 3 -7.15 -3.43 -10.56
N PRO A 4 -7.25 -3.84 -9.28
CA PRO A 4 -8.02 -3.09 -8.26
C PRO A 4 -7.40 -1.72 -7.91
N PHE A 5 -6.12 -1.52 -8.21
CA PHE A 5 -5.42 -0.26 -7.99
C PHE A 5 -5.15 0.47 -9.31
N GLN A 6 -5.29 1.78 -9.28
CA GLN A 6 -5.02 2.70 -10.38
C GLN A 6 -3.91 3.69 -10.00
N PRO A 7 -3.12 4.19 -10.97
CA PRO A 7 -2.20 5.28 -10.72
C PRO A 7 -2.90 6.47 -10.06
N GLY A 8 -2.32 6.97 -8.97
CA GLY A 8 -2.89 8.03 -8.14
C GLY A 8 -3.68 7.55 -6.92
N ASP A 9 -4.07 6.27 -6.85
CA ASP A 9 -4.72 5.73 -5.65
C ASP A 9 -3.81 5.89 -4.43
N ILE A 10 -4.38 6.36 -3.32
CA ILE A 10 -3.71 6.37 -2.02
C ILE A 10 -4.04 5.07 -1.30
N VAL A 11 -3.01 4.42 -0.78
CA VAL A 11 -3.11 3.15 -0.07
C VAL A 11 -2.41 3.23 1.28
N ALA A 12 -3.00 2.59 2.27
CA ALA A 12 -2.41 2.40 3.58
C ALA A 12 -1.79 1.02 3.68
N HIS A 13 -0.53 0.95 4.13
CA HIS A 13 0.04 -0.31 4.60
C HIS A 13 -0.56 -0.64 5.98
N PHE A 14 -0.83 -1.92 6.26
CA PHE A 14 -1.53 -2.35 7.49
C PHE A 14 -0.96 -1.81 8.82
N LYS A 15 0.36 -1.54 8.85
CA LYS A 15 1.00 -0.91 10.02
C LYS A 15 0.54 0.52 10.28
N ARG A 16 -0.21 1.15 9.38
CA ARG A 16 -0.82 2.47 9.63
C ARG A 16 -1.75 2.44 10.84
N GLU A 17 -2.41 1.32 11.13
CA GLU A 17 -3.23 1.18 12.34
C GLU A 17 -2.45 1.38 13.65
N THR A 18 -1.11 1.29 13.63
CA THR A 18 -0.27 1.54 14.80
C THR A 18 0.19 3.00 14.90
N VAL A 19 -0.14 3.85 13.92
CA VAL A 19 0.27 5.25 13.88
C VAL A 19 -0.78 6.09 14.61
N THR A 20 -0.36 6.83 15.64
CA THR A 20 -1.28 7.61 16.49
C THR A 20 -0.96 9.11 16.51
N ASP A 21 0.13 9.53 15.86
CA ASP A 21 0.60 10.92 15.85
C ASP A 21 0.00 11.76 14.72
N GLY A 22 -0.91 11.17 13.94
CA GLY A 22 -1.54 11.79 12.78
C GLY A 22 -0.63 12.03 11.59
N SER A 23 0.55 11.41 11.55
CA SER A 23 1.44 11.48 10.41
C SER A 23 0.97 10.63 9.22
N ASP A 24 1.51 10.94 8.04
CA ASP A 24 1.31 10.17 6.80
C ASP A 24 2.15 8.88 6.77
N THR A 25 2.74 8.48 7.90
CA THR A 25 3.52 7.26 7.99
C THR A 25 2.71 6.06 7.51
N TYR A 26 3.34 5.24 6.67
CA TYR A 26 2.73 4.08 6.00
C TYR A 26 1.64 4.40 4.96
N LEU A 27 1.52 5.66 4.52
CA LEU A 27 0.78 6.02 3.32
C LEU A 27 1.65 5.97 2.08
N TYR A 28 1.05 5.49 1.00
CA TYR A 28 1.69 5.41 -0.29
C TYR A 28 0.72 5.81 -1.41
N ARG A 29 1.28 6.35 -2.49
CA ARG A 29 0.58 6.58 -3.75
C ARG A 29 0.97 5.51 -4.76
N ILE A 30 -0.01 4.90 -5.41
CA ILE A 30 0.23 3.96 -6.51
C ILE A 30 0.72 4.73 -7.74
N ILE A 31 1.85 4.29 -8.29
CA ILE A 31 2.35 4.79 -9.58
C ILE A 31 1.83 3.87 -10.70
N GLY A 32 1.80 2.55 -10.48
CA GLY A 32 1.23 1.60 -11.41
C GLY A 32 1.82 0.20 -11.29
N VAL A 33 1.56 -0.63 -12.29
CA VAL A 33 2.11 -2.00 -12.39
C VAL A 33 3.18 -2.01 -13.49
N ALA A 34 4.35 -2.57 -13.17
CA ALA A 34 5.45 -2.77 -14.11
C ALA A 34 5.68 -4.27 -14.36
N THR A 35 6.43 -4.58 -15.42
CA THR A 35 6.93 -5.93 -15.69
C THR A 35 8.42 -5.95 -15.44
N HIS A 36 8.89 -6.83 -14.55
CA HIS A 36 10.31 -7.05 -14.33
C HIS A 36 10.94 -7.59 -15.63
N SER A 37 11.92 -6.88 -16.19
CA SER A 37 12.38 -7.14 -17.57
C SER A 37 13.03 -8.51 -17.74
N GLU A 38 13.71 -9.01 -16.70
CA GLU A 38 14.46 -10.28 -16.76
C GLU A 38 13.56 -11.49 -16.48
N THR A 39 12.69 -11.40 -15.47
CA THR A 39 11.86 -12.52 -15.01
C THR A 39 10.44 -12.50 -15.56
N ARG A 40 10.01 -11.38 -16.15
CA ARG A 40 8.64 -11.10 -16.60
C ARG A 40 7.58 -11.11 -15.50
N GLU A 41 8.01 -11.05 -14.25
CA GLU A 41 7.11 -10.97 -13.10
C GLU A 41 6.42 -9.61 -13.02
N LYS A 42 5.17 -9.59 -12.56
CA LYS A 42 4.44 -8.36 -12.30
C LYS A 42 4.94 -7.71 -11.03
N MET A 43 5.18 -6.41 -11.08
CA MET A 43 5.64 -5.62 -9.94
C MET A 43 4.68 -4.47 -9.68
N MET A 44 4.38 -4.19 -8.41
CA MET A 44 3.73 -2.96 -8.01
C MET A 44 4.77 -1.85 -7.83
N VAL A 45 4.53 -0.69 -8.43
CA VAL A 45 5.35 0.52 -8.29
C VAL A 45 4.53 1.56 -7.54
N TYR A 46 5.08 2.08 -6.44
CA TYR A 46 4.39 2.97 -5.52
C TYR A 46 5.38 3.89 -4.82
N GLN A 47 4.91 5.01 -4.28
CA GLN A 47 5.73 6.03 -3.65
C GLN A 47 5.26 6.29 -2.22
N ALA A 48 6.17 6.39 -1.26
CA ALA A 48 5.82 6.84 0.08
C ALA A 48 5.30 8.28 0.05
N LEU A 49 4.31 8.58 0.89
CA LEU A 49 3.82 9.94 1.14
C LEU A 49 4.40 10.55 2.42
N TYR A 50 5.45 9.94 2.97
CA TYR A 50 6.13 10.34 4.18
C TYR A 50 7.65 10.27 3.99
N GLY A 51 8.39 10.90 4.92
CA GLY A 51 9.85 10.98 4.84
C GLY A 51 10.32 11.65 3.54
N ASP A 52 11.28 11.05 2.85
CA ASP A 52 11.87 11.58 1.62
C ASP A 52 11.06 11.24 0.34
N PHE A 53 9.81 10.80 0.47
CA PHE A 53 8.93 10.44 -0.66
C PHE A 53 9.55 9.41 -1.63
N GLY A 54 10.24 8.41 -1.07
CA GLY A 54 10.92 7.38 -1.86
C GLY A 54 9.98 6.55 -2.75
N ALA A 55 10.46 6.18 -3.93
CA ALA A 55 9.78 5.26 -4.83
C ALA A 55 10.23 3.81 -4.58
N TYR A 56 9.27 2.89 -4.55
CA TYR A 56 9.48 1.49 -4.22
C TYR A 56 8.88 0.58 -5.29
N VAL A 57 9.42 -0.63 -5.35
CA VAL A 57 8.95 -1.71 -6.21
C VAL A 57 8.85 -3.00 -5.40
N ARG A 58 7.78 -3.77 -5.60
CA ARG A 58 7.55 -5.06 -4.91
C ARG A 58 6.84 -6.05 -5.83
N PRO A 59 7.09 -7.37 -5.72
CA PRO A 59 6.30 -8.36 -6.43
C PRO A 59 4.80 -8.15 -6.21
N TYR A 60 4.02 -8.20 -7.29
CA TYR A 60 2.59 -7.89 -7.27
C TYR A 60 1.85 -8.75 -6.25
N ASP A 61 2.06 -10.07 -6.26
CA ASP A 61 1.35 -10.98 -5.37
C ASP A 61 1.67 -10.73 -3.89
N MET A 62 2.91 -10.34 -3.58
CA MET A 62 3.29 -9.96 -2.22
C MET A 62 2.71 -8.60 -1.79
N PHE A 63 2.43 -7.71 -2.74
CA PHE A 63 1.73 -6.47 -2.47
C PHE A 63 0.25 -6.74 -2.18
N MET A 64 -0.37 -7.64 -2.96
CA MET A 64 -1.78 -8.03 -2.82
C MET A 64 -2.05 -9.02 -1.68
N SER A 65 -1.03 -9.52 -0.99
CA SER A 65 -1.21 -10.58 0.01
C SER A 65 -1.95 -10.10 1.26
N GLU A 66 -2.63 -11.03 1.93
CA GLU A 66 -3.25 -10.79 3.23
C GLU A 66 -2.23 -10.48 4.33
N VAL A 67 -2.69 -9.82 5.40
CA VAL A 67 -1.91 -9.64 6.63
C VAL A 67 -1.75 -11.00 7.31
N ASP A 68 -0.57 -11.21 7.88
CA ASP A 68 -0.32 -12.36 8.73
C ASP A 68 -0.94 -12.09 10.11
N HIS A 69 -2.19 -12.52 10.32
CA HIS A 69 -2.92 -12.30 11.56
C HIS A 69 -2.47 -13.21 12.72
N GLU A 70 -1.67 -14.25 12.47
CA GLU A 70 -1.01 -14.97 13.57
C GLU A 70 0.07 -14.09 14.20
N LYS A 71 0.80 -13.35 13.36
CA LYS A 71 1.82 -12.39 13.80
C LYS A 71 1.24 -11.06 14.26
N TYR A 72 0.15 -10.61 13.66
CA TYR A 72 -0.48 -9.32 13.91
C TYR A 72 -1.97 -9.49 14.21
N PRO A 73 -2.33 -10.05 15.38
CA PRO A 73 -3.71 -10.42 15.70
C PRO A 73 -4.65 -9.21 15.84
N ASP A 74 -4.12 -8.04 16.23
CA ASP A 74 -4.91 -6.85 16.50
C ASP A 74 -5.15 -5.96 15.27
N ILE A 75 -4.50 -6.28 14.14
CA ILE A 75 -4.65 -5.53 12.89
C ILE A 75 -5.98 -5.92 12.24
N LYS A 76 -6.80 -4.92 11.92
CA LYS A 76 -8.13 -5.11 11.31
C LYS A 76 -8.07 -5.19 9.79
N GLN A 77 -7.13 -4.49 9.18
CA GLN A 77 -6.89 -4.46 7.75
C GLN A 77 -6.62 -5.89 7.25
N LYS A 78 -7.34 -6.30 6.19
CA LYS A 78 -7.27 -7.67 5.68
C LYS A 78 -6.06 -7.87 4.79
N TYR A 79 -5.79 -6.91 3.90
CA TYR A 79 -4.66 -6.97 2.97
C TYR A 79 -3.50 -6.12 3.44
N ARG A 80 -2.27 -6.45 3.02
CA ARG A 80 -1.09 -5.65 3.38
C ARG A 80 -1.20 -4.20 2.96
N PHE A 81 -1.88 -3.93 1.85
CA PHE A 81 -2.19 -2.61 1.35
C PHE A 81 -3.67 -2.54 0.99
N GLU A 82 -4.35 -1.52 1.49
CA GLU A 82 -5.75 -1.24 1.17
C GLU A 82 -5.89 0.21 0.72
N LYS A 83 -6.81 0.46 -0.21
CA LYS A 83 -7.08 1.80 -0.73
C LYS A 83 -7.79 2.61 0.34
N LEU A 84 -7.29 3.81 0.61
CA LEU A 84 -8.02 4.76 1.43
C LEU A 84 -9.16 5.35 0.60
N THR A 85 -10.33 5.41 1.22
CA THR A 85 -11.50 6.06 0.62
C THR A 85 -11.56 7.51 1.08
N GLN A 86 -12.16 8.37 0.26
CA GLN A 86 -12.17 9.82 0.47
C GLN A 86 -12.86 10.22 1.78
N ASP A 87 -13.70 9.34 2.35
CA ASP A 87 -14.37 9.53 3.63
C ASP A 87 -13.40 9.44 4.84
N GLU A 88 -12.18 8.94 4.66
CA GLU A 88 -11.18 8.79 5.73
C GLU A 88 -10.19 9.97 5.80
N GLU A 89 -10.15 10.83 4.77
CA GLU A 89 -9.28 12.02 4.73
C GLU A 89 -9.87 13.22 5.48
N ASP A 90 -11.20 13.30 5.61
CA ASP A 90 -11.92 14.47 6.18
C ASP A 90 -12.01 14.48 7.73
N HIS A 91 -11.40 13.50 8.40
CA HIS A 91 -11.52 13.31 9.86
C HIS A 91 -10.25 13.64 10.66
N HIS A 92 -9.26 14.32 10.08
CA HIS A 92 -8.05 14.77 10.78
C HIS A 92 -7.95 16.29 10.94
#